data_AF-A0A8S0UIY5-F1
#
_entry.id   AF-A0A8S0UIY5-F1
#
_cell.length_a   1.000
_cell.length_b   1.000
_cell.length_c   1.000
_cell.angle_alpha   90.00
_cell.angle_beta   90.00
_cell.angle_gamma   90.00
#
_symmetry.space_group_name_H-M   'P 1'
#
loop_
_entity.id
_entity.type
_entity.pdbx_description
1 polymer ?
#
loop_
_entity_poly.entity_id
_entity_poly.type
_entity_poly.pdbx_seq_one_letter_code
_entity_poly.pdbx_strand_id
1 'polypeptide(L)'
;MATKSEVVFEDFFPSMVEKLGADGFVNELCNGFRLLMDSEKRVITFESLKKNSAVLGLQEMNDSDLICMLNEGDMDGDGCLNLMEFCALMLRLSPDLMKRSMFFEVLH
;
A
#
# COMPACT_ATOMS: atom_id res chain seq x y z
N MET A 1 -0.90 20.93 -19.05
CA MET A 1 -1.43 20.59 -17.72
C MET A 1 -1.51 19.08 -17.65
N ALA A 2 -0.57 18.44 -16.97
CA ALA A 2 -0.54 16.99 -16.86
C ALA A 2 -1.66 16.55 -15.90
N THR A 3 -2.53 15.67 -16.40
CA THR A 3 -3.59 15.03 -15.62
C THR A 3 -2.93 14.14 -14.58
N LYS A 4 -2.93 14.59 -13.32
CA LYS A 4 -2.63 13.74 -12.17
C LYS A 4 -3.75 12.70 -12.14
N SER A 5 -3.48 11.49 -12.64
CA SER A 5 -4.33 10.33 -12.39
C SER A 5 -4.28 10.09 -10.88
N GLU A 6 -5.13 10.79 -10.14
CA GLU A 6 -5.43 10.43 -8.77
C GLU A 6 -6.15 9.09 -8.88
N VAL A 7 -5.40 8.02 -8.69
CA VAL A 7 -5.97 6.74 -8.27
C VAL A 7 -6.73 7.09 -7.01
N VAL A 8 -8.04 7.30 -7.13
CA VAL A 8 -8.93 7.51 -6.00
C VAL A 8 -9.02 6.16 -5.32
N PHE A 9 -7.99 5.82 -4.56
CA PHE A 9 -8.07 4.75 -3.60
C PHE A 9 -9.06 5.26 -2.56
N GLU A 10 -10.30 4.79 -2.67
CA GLU A 10 -11.34 5.16 -1.74
C GLU A 10 -10.84 4.78 -0.34
N ASP A 11 -10.70 5.77 0.54
CA ASP A 11 -9.91 5.67 1.76
C ASP A 11 -10.69 4.86 2.82
N PHE A 12 -10.69 3.54 2.66
CA PHE A 12 -11.33 2.60 3.57
C PHE A 12 -10.45 2.25 4.77
N PHE A 13 -9.20 2.71 4.78
CA PHE A 13 -8.22 2.43 5.82
C PHE A 13 -8.69 2.87 7.23
N PRO A 14 -9.22 4.10 7.44
CA PRO A 14 -9.76 4.53 8.72
C PRO A 14 -10.90 3.64 9.22
N SER A 15 -11.81 3.24 8.34
CA SER A 15 -12.93 2.36 8.68
C SER A 15 -12.46 0.95 9.02
N MET A 16 -11.40 0.47 8.36
CA MET A 16 -10.80 -0.83 8.59
C MET A 16 -10.05 -0.87 9.93
N VAL A 17 -9.30 0.18 10.26
CA VAL A 17 -8.67 0.36 11.58
C VAL A 17 -9.72 0.51 12.69
N GLU A 18 -10.81 1.25 12.45
CA GLU A 18 -11.88 1.43 13.45
C GLU A 18 -12.62 0.11 13.74
N LYS A 19 -12.85 -0.73 12.72
CA LYS A 19 -13.54 -2.01 12.87
C LYS A 19 -12.65 -3.14 13.41
N LEU A 20 -11.40 -3.21 12.96
CA LEU A 20 -10.50 -4.33 13.26
C LEU A 20 -9.49 -4.01 14.38
N GLY A 21 -9.35 -2.74 14.75
CA GLY A 21 -8.27 -2.26 15.60
C GLY A 21 -6.94 -2.16 14.85
N ALA A 22 -5.92 -1.57 15.49
CA ALA A 22 -4.59 -1.42 14.91
C ALA A 22 -3.95 -2.77 14.58
N ASP A 23 -4.00 -3.73 15.51
CA ASP A 23 -3.46 -5.09 15.29
C ASP A 23 -4.17 -5.84 14.16
N GLY A 24 -5.50 -5.76 14.10
CA GLY A 24 -6.28 -6.40 13.03
C GLY A 24 -6.02 -5.77 11.66
N PHE A 25 -5.85 -4.46 11.62
CA PHE A 25 -5.45 -3.75 10.40
C PHE A 25 -4.04 -4.13 9.93
N VAL A 26 -3.06 -4.18 10.83
CA VAL A 26 -1.69 -4.62 10.49
C VAL A 26 -1.70 -6.07 9.99
N ASN A 27 -2.53 -6.93 10.58
CA ASN A 27 -2.69 -8.30 10.12
C ASN A 27 -3.27 -8.38 8.69
N GLU A 28 -4.25 -7.53 8.35
CA GLU A 28 -4.80 -7.45 6.99
C GLU A 28 -3.78 -6.92 5.98
N LEU A 29 -2.97 -5.93 6.37
CA LEU A 29 -1.84 -5.49 5.55
C LEU A 29 -0.84 -6.62 5.30
N CYS A 30 -0.53 -7.41 6.33
CA CYS A 30 0.36 -8.57 6.20
C CYS A 30 -0.25 -9.65 5.29
N ASN A 31 -1.57 -9.86 5.35
CA ASN A 31 -2.27 -10.78 4.46
C ASN A 31 -2.24 -10.27 3.01
N GLY A 32 -2.48 -8.98 2.79
CA GLY A 32 -2.36 -8.35 1.47
C GLY A 32 -0.94 -8.43 0.91
N PHE A 33 0.07 -8.16 1.73
CA PHE A 33 1.47 -8.35 1.37
C PHE A 33 1.74 -9.80 0.96
N ARG A 34 1.25 -10.78 1.73
CA ARG A 34 1.40 -12.20 1.41
C ARG A 34 0.75 -12.64 0.12
N LEU A 35 -0.34 -11.99 -0.27
CA LEU A 35 -0.99 -12.23 -1.56
C LEU A 35 -0.18 -11.66 -2.73
N LEU A 36 0.53 -10.55 -2.52
CA LEU A 36 1.27 -9.85 -3.58
C LEU A 36 2.74 -10.26 -3.69
N MET A 37 3.33 -10.74 -2.59
CA MET A 37 4.75 -11.05 -2.51
C MET A 37 5.15 -12.23 -3.39
N ASP A 38 6.42 -12.23 -3.78
CA ASP A 38 7.08 -13.38 -4.34
C ASP A 38 7.34 -14.43 -3.25
N SER A 39 6.94 -15.67 -3.51
CA SER A 39 7.06 -16.78 -2.56
C SER A 39 8.52 -17.18 -2.26
N GLU A 40 9.42 -16.99 -3.22
CA GLU A 40 10.83 -17.35 -3.09
C GLU A 40 11.64 -16.23 -2.44
N LYS A 41 11.51 -15.00 -2.96
CA LYS A 41 12.27 -13.83 -2.48
C LYS A 41 11.73 -13.24 -1.18
N ARG A 42 10.48 -13.57 -0.84
CA ARG A 42 9.75 -13.04 0.32
C ARG A 42 9.53 -11.52 0.30
N VAL A 43 9.59 -10.90 -0.87
CA VAL A 43 9.36 -9.47 -1.11
C VAL A 43 8.41 -9.30 -2.29
N ILE A 44 7.72 -8.17 -2.39
CA ILE A 44 6.93 -7.83 -3.57
C ILE A 44 7.88 -7.32 -4.64
N THR A 45 7.90 -8.00 -5.78
CA THR A 45 8.68 -7.58 -6.95
C THR A 45 7.74 -7.08 -8.02
N PHE A 46 8.25 -6.39 -9.04
CA PHE A 46 7.45 -6.00 -10.21
C PHE A 46 6.69 -7.17 -10.83
N GLU A 47 7.36 -8.32 -11.01
CA GLU A 47 6.72 -9.52 -11.56
C GLU A 47 5.63 -10.08 -10.65
N SER A 48 5.91 -10.21 -9.34
CA SER A 48 4.93 -10.76 -8.40
C SER A 48 3.75 -9.81 -8.25
N LEU A 49 4.00 -8.50 -8.16
CA LEU A 49 2.97 -7.47 -8.10
C LEU A 49 2.10 -7.52 -9.35
N LYS A 50 2.68 -7.54 -10.56
CA LYS A 50 1.92 -7.62 -11.82
C LYS A 50 1.08 -8.89 -11.94
N LYS A 51 1.61 -10.02 -11.51
CA LYS A 51 0.92 -11.31 -11.57
C LYS A 51 -0.20 -11.39 -10.54
N ASN A 52 0.05 -10.93 -9.33
CA ASN A 52 -0.85 -11.08 -8.19
C ASN A 52 -1.84 -9.92 -8.08
N SER A 53 -1.54 -8.74 -8.64
CA SER A 53 -2.47 -7.60 -8.73
C SER A 53 -3.73 -7.98 -9.51
N ALA A 54 -3.61 -8.88 -10.49
CA ALA A 54 -4.73 -9.43 -11.23
C ALA A 54 -5.74 -10.18 -10.33
N VAL A 55 -5.28 -10.76 -9.22
CA VAL A 55 -6.10 -11.48 -8.23
C VAL A 55 -6.86 -10.50 -7.34
N LEU A 56 -6.29 -9.31 -7.09
CA LEU A 56 -6.93 -8.24 -6.32
C LEU A 56 -7.87 -7.37 -7.17
N GLY A 57 -8.09 -7.73 -8.44
CA GLY A 57 -8.93 -6.95 -9.36
C GLY A 57 -8.26 -5.68 -9.89
N LEU A 58 -6.95 -5.50 -9.67
CA LEU A 58 -6.17 -4.36 -10.13
C LEU A 58 -5.63 -4.55 -11.57
N GLN A 59 -6.35 -5.32 -12.41
CA GLN A 59 -5.91 -5.64 -13.79
C GLN A 59 -5.80 -4.42 -14.72
N GLU A 60 -6.38 -3.27 -14.34
CA GLU A 60 -6.34 -2.05 -15.14
C GLU A 60 -5.06 -1.22 -14.92
N MET A 61 -4.17 -1.63 -14.01
CA MET A 61 -2.88 -0.96 -13.81
C MET A 61 -1.89 -1.34 -14.90
N ASN A 62 -1.31 -0.33 -15.55
CA ASN A 62 -0.28 -0.54 -16.57
C ASN A 62 1.07 -0.81 -15.91
N ASP A 63 2.02 -1.35 -16.68
CA ASP A 63 3.39 -1.58 -16.22
C ASP A 63 4.02 -0.32 -15.64
N SER A 64 3.75 0.85 -16.23
CA SER A 64 4.20 2.15 -15.72
C SER A 64 3.63 2.49 -14.34
N ASP A 65 2.37 2.16 -14.09
CA ASP A 65 1.70 2.43 -12.81
C ASP A 65 2.27 1.53 -11.72
N LEU A 66 2.51 0.25 -12.03
CA LEU A 66 3.12 -0.71 -11.12
C LEU A 66 4.57 -0.33 -10.77
N ILE A 67 5.35 0.12 -11.75
CA ILE A 67 6.72 0.64 -11.52
C ILE A 67 6.67 1.89 -10.65
N CYS A 68 5.71 2.78 -10.88
CA CYS A 68 5.52 3.97 -10.05
C CYS A 68 5.21 3.59 -8.60
N MET A 69 4.32 2.62 -8.36
CA MET A 69 4.00 2.13 -7.02
C MET A 69 5.20 1.52 -6.31
N LEU A 70 6.03 0.74 -7.03
CA LEU A 70 7.27 0.21 -6.50
C LEU A 70 8.22 1.33 -6.11
N ASN A 71 8.53 2.24 -7.03
CA ASN A 71 9.45 3.35 -6.77
C ASN A 71 8.98 4.30 -5.66
N GLU A 72 7.67 4.45 -5.46
CA GLU A 72 7.14 5.31 -4.39
C GLU A 72 7.29 4.66 -3.00
N GLY A 73 7.18 3.34 -2.93
CA GLY A 73 7.27 2.59 -1.67
C GLY A 73 8.67 2.07 -1.34
N ASP A 74 9.51 1.87 -2.36
CA ASP A 74 10.88 1.39 -2.25
C ASP A 74 11.76 2.49 -1.64
N MET A 75 12.13 2.30 -0.37
CA MET A 75 12.88 3.30 0.40
C MET A 75 14.38 3.03 0.38
N ASP A 76 14.79 1.79 0.14
CA ASP A 76 16.19 1.39 0.08
C ASP A 76 16.77 1.33 -1.35
N GLY A 77 15.90 1.35 -2.36
CA GLY A 77 16.24 1.35 -3.78
C GLY A 77 16.59 -0.03 -4.34
N ASP A 78 16.15 -1.12 -3.71
CA ASP A 78 16.40 -2.49 -4.16
C ASP A 78 15.49 -2.95 -5.32
N GLY A 79 14.51 -2.11 -5.69
CA GLY A 79 13.54 -2.37 -6.75
C GLY A 79 12.42 -3.33 -6.34
N CYS A 80 12.28 -3.62 -5.05
CA CYS A 80 11.28 -4.47 -4.44
C CYS A 80 10.58 -3.71 -3.30
N LEU A 81 9.48 -4.28 -2.77
CA LEU A 81 8.89 -3.81 -1.52
C LEU A 81 8.98 -4.93 -0.50
N ASN A 82 9.65 -4.66 0.60
CA ASN A 82 9.55 -5.50 1.78
C ASN A 82 8.25 -5.20 2.57
N LEU A 83 7.97 -5.99 3.61
CA LEU A 83 6.73 -5.84 4.38
C LEU A 83 6.61 -4.45 5.02
N MET A 84 7.72 -3.89 5.50
CA MET A 84 7.73 -2.58 6.16
C MET A 84 7.44 -1.47 5.15
N GLU A 85 8.08 -1.52 3.98
CA GLU A 85 7.90 -0.57 2.89
C GLU A 85 6.48 -0.63 2.32
N PHE A 86 5.95 -1.82 2.10
CA PHE A 86 4.57 -2.00 1.67
C PHE A 86 3.58 -1.43 2.68
N CYS A 87 3.76 -1.71 3.98
CA CYS A 87 2.93 -1.13 5.03
C CYS A 87 3.05 0.41 5.04
N ALA A 88 4.27 0.95 4.95
CA ALA A 88 4.49 2.40 4.91
C ALA A 88 3.86 3.06 3.68
N LEU A 89 3.95 2.44 2.51
CA LEU A 89 3.31 2.90 1.27
C LEU A 89 1.78 2.92 1.43
N MET A 90 1.18 1.83 1.92
CA MET A 90 -0.26 1.75 2.14
C MET A 90 -0.76 2.79 3.15
N LEU A 91 0.02 3.07 4.20
CA LEU A 91 -0.27 4.12 5.17
C LEU A 91 -0.13 5.53 4.56
N ARG A 92 0.84 5.75 3.67
CA ARG A 92 1.05 7.04 2.96
C ARG A 92 -0.04 7.32 1.94
N LEU A 93 -0.57 6.29 1.30
CA LEU A 93 -1.69 6.39 0.36
C LEU A 93 -3.02 6.70 1.06
N SER A 94 -3.09 6.56 2.40
CA SER A 94 -4.20 7.04 3.24
C SER A 94 -3.83 8.34 3.96
N PRO A 95 -3.97 9.52 3.30
CA PRO A 95 -3.70 10.80 3.94
C PRO A 95 -4.59 11.06 5.16
N ASP A 96 -5.77 10.44 5.23
CA ASP A 96 -6.68 10.56 6.38
C ASP A 96 -6.20 9.78 7.61
N LEU A 97 -5.49 8.66 7.42
CA LEU A 97 -4.88 7.93 8.54
C LEU A 97 -3.67 8.68 9.14
N MET A 98 -2.88 9.36 8.30
CA MET A 98 -1.81 10.25 8.75
C MET A 98 -2.34 11.52 9.42
N LYS A 99 -3.47 12.08 8.94
CA LYS A 99 -4.13 13.20 9.62
C LYS A 99 -4.65 12.79 10.99
N ARG A 100 -5.26 11.61 11.15
CA ARG A 100 -5.80 11.17 12.46
C ARG A 100 -4.72 10.98 13.53
N SER A 101 -3.49 10.70 13.14
CA SER A 101 -2.34 10.65 14.05
C SER A 101 -1.80 12.04 14.43
N MET A 102 -2.06 13.07 13.62
CA MET A 102 -1.70 14.47 13.93
C MET A 102 -2.82 15.25 14.64
N PHE A 103 -4.07 14.79 14.55
CA PHE A 103 -5.21 15.45 15.19
C PHE A 103 -5.31 15.20 16.71
N PHE A 104 -4.55 14.27 17.27
CA PHE A 104 -4.54 14.03 18.73
C PHE A 104 -3.61 14.99 19.50
N GLU A 105 -2.76 15.76 18.81
CA GLU A 105 -1.76 16.65 19.46
C GLU A 105 -2.14 18.14 19.43
N VAL A 106 -3.34 18.49 18.96
CA VAL A 106 -3.84 19.89 18.93
C VAL A 106 -5.10 20.08 19.79
N LEU A 107 -5.52 19.06 20.55
CA LEU A 107 -6.62 19.18 21.53
C LEU A 107 -6.14 18.89 22.96
N HIS A 108 -5.21 19.72 23.44
CA HIS A 108 -4.98 19.97 24.86
C HIS A 108 -4.64 21.45 25.05
#